data_AF-A0AAV6YTP8-F1
#
_entry.id   AF-A0AAV6YTP8-F1
#
_cell.length_a   1.000
_cell.length_b   1.000
_cell.length_c   1.000
_cell.angle_alpha   90.00
_cell.angle_beta   90.00
_cell.angle_gamma   90.00
#
_symmetry.space_group_name_H-M   'P 1'
#
loop_
_entity.id
_entity.type
_entity.pdbx_description
1 polymer ?
#
loop_
_entity_poly.entity_id
_entity_poly.type
_entity_poly.pdbx_seq_one_letter_code
_entity_poly.pdbx_strand_id
1 'polypeptide(L)'
;MSGLATCQLRTLASTFHRNVLMLRLGIEQCQTQIKLIGSGRTLCISAISQREAEPLAGKEQRLLSNIYGGLVNGQRACLAEAITLIESTHPRKRQIAQILLQKVLSHHREQELFNNGKPLAFRVGQCCIPSLYIYFP
;
A
#
# COMPACT_ATOMS: atom_id res chain seq x y z
N MET A 1 23.86 -12.09 37.07
CA MET A 1 24.91 -11.77 36.08
C MET A 1 24.30 -11.97 34.69
N SER A 2 23.42 -11.11 34.18
CA SER A 2 23.61 -9.76 33.59
C SER A 2 24.63 -9.70 32.43
N GLY A 3 24.14 -9.32 31.25
CA GLY A 3 24.90 -8.72 30.13
C GLY A 3 25.01 -9.64 28.91
N LEU A 4 24.29 -9.42 27.81
CA LEU A 4 24.42 -8.34 26.79
C LEU A 4 25.02 -8.93 25.50
N ALA A 5 24.18 -9.11 24.49
CA ALA A 5 24.59 -9.13 23.08
C ALA A 5 23.48 -8.50 22.24
N THR A 6 23.29 -7.21 22.45
CA THR A 6 22.74 -6.29 21.44
C THR A 6 23.69 -6.20 20.25
N CYS A 7 23.15 -5.83 19.08
CA CYS A 7 23.84 -5.25 17.91
C CYS A 7 23.94 -6.13 16.64
N GLN A 8 22.80 -6.39 15.99
CA GLN A 8 22.71 -6.56 14.52
C GLN A 8 21.38 -5.93 14.03
N LEU A 9 21.26 -4.61 14.12
CA LEU A 9 20.10 -3.87 13.62
C LEU A 9 20.49 -2.46 13.13
N ARG A 10 21.61 -2.38 12.40
CA ARG A 10 22.11 -1.11 11.88
C ARG A 10 22.48 -1.19 10.40
N THR A 11 21.57 -1.73 9.58
CA THR A 11 21.66 -1.61 8.11
C THR A 11 20.29 -1.57 7.40
N LEU A 12 19.27 -0.96 8.01
CA LEU A 12 17.99 -0.69 7.33
C LEU A 12 17.56 0.79 7.41
N ALA A 13 18.40 1.66 7.98
CA ALA A 13 18.08 3.08 8.16
C ALA A 13 18.38 3.96 6.93
N SER A 14 19.11 3.47 5.92
CA SER A 14 19.54 4.30 4.78
C SER A 14 18.59 4.29 3.57
N THR A 15 17.72 3.30 3.44
CA THR A 15 16.75 3.20 2.33
C THR A 15 15.40 3.85 2.64
N PHE A 16 15.04 3.99 3.91
CA PHE A 16 13.78 4.64 4.30
C PHE A 16 13.82 6.17 4.10
N HIS A 17 14.98 6.80 4.34
CA HIS A 17 15.10 8.26 4.28
C HIS A 17 15.08 8.84 2.87
N ARG A 18 15.42 8.06 1.84
CA ARG A 18 15.35 8.52 0.43
C ARG A 18 13.91 8.52 -0.13
N ASN A 19 13.02 7.67 0.39
CA ASN A 19 11.64 7.61 -0.11
C ASN A 19 10.73 8.70 0.46
N VAL A 20 11.03 9.25 1.65
CA VAL A 20 10.28 10.38 2.21
C VAL A 20 10.51 11.67 1.40
N LEU A 21 11.72 11.85 0.83
CA LEU A 21 12.02 13.03 0.02
C LEU A 21 11.36 12.97 -1.38
N MET A 22 11.13 11.77 -1.92
CA MET A 22 10.42 11.58 -3.21
C MET A 22 8.90 11.74 -3.09
N LEU A 23 8.31 11.58 -1.90
CA LEU A 23 6.89 11.85 -1.68
C LEU A 23 6.58 13.35 -1.58
N ARG A 24 7.58 14.21 -1.30
CA ARG A 24 7.37 15.67 -1.21
C ARG A 24 7.35 16.38 -2.55
N LEU A 25 8.05 15.88 -3.57
CA LEU A 25 8.09 16.52 -4.89
C LEU A 25 6.95 16.09 -5.83
N GLY A 26 6.22 15.02 -5.50
CA GLY A 26 5.10 14.53 -6.33
C GLY A 26 3.74 15.18 -6.05
N ILE A 27 3.59 15.94 -4.96
CA ILE A 27 2.29 16.52 -4.56
C ILE A 27 1.96 17.80 -5.34
N GLU A 28 2.96 18.50 -5.87
CA GLU A 28 2.78 19.80 -6.53
C GLU A 28 2.40 19.73 -8.03
N GLN A 29 2.29 18.54 -8.62
CA GLN A 29 1.94 18.39 -10.06
C GLN A 29 0.58 17.73 -10.35
N CYS A 30 -0.22 17.39 -9.33
CA CYS A 30 -1.55 16.79 -9.51
C CYS A 30 -2.69 17.66 -8.95
N GLN A 31 -2.55 18.98 -8.92
CA GLN A 31 -3.63 19.88 -8.50
C GLN A 31 -4.61 20.24 -9.63
N THR A 32 -4.35 19.86 -10.89
CA THR A 32 -5.14 20.36 -12.03
C THR A 32 -6.15 19.38 -12.64
N GLN A 33 -6.61 18.34 -11.93
CA GLN A 33 -7.85 17.61 -12.31
C GLN A 33 -8.53 16.90 -11.12
N ILE A 34 -8.87 17.64 -10.05
CA ILE A 34 -9.91 17.19 -9.10
C ILE A 34 -11.07 18.17 -9.19
N LYS A 35 -11.76 18.15 -10.33
CA LYS A 35 -13.06 18.80 -10.51
C LYS A 35 -14.06 17.69 -10.84
N LEU A 36 -15.03 17.53 -9.94
CA LEU A 36 -16.18 16.59 -9.95
C LEU A 36 -15.92 15.18 -9.38
N ILE A 37 -15.93 15.08 -8.05
CA ILE A 37 -16.38 13.85 -7.36
C ILE A 37 -17.67 14.20 -6.62
N GLY A 38 -18.72 14.50 -7.39
CA GLY A 38 -20.09 14.51 -6.95
C GLY A 38 -20.81 13.33 -7.59
N SER A 39 -21.21 12.35 -6.77
CA SER A 39 -22.01 11.16 -7.12
C SER A 39 -21.40 10.15 -8.12
N GLY A 40 -21.07 8.96 -7.60
CA GLY A 40 -20.59 7.80 -8.36
C GLY A 40 -19.18 7.40 -7.95
N ARG A 41 -19.04 6.32 -7.17
CA ARG A 41 -17.74 5.75 -6.74
C ARG A 41 -17.05 5.06 -7.92
N THR A 42 -16.59 5.82 -8.90
CA THR A 42 -15.67 5.32 -9.94
C THR A 42 -14.27 5.36 -9.35
N LEU A 43 -13.79 4.22 -8.86
CA LEU A 43 -12.38 4.03 -8.53
C LEU A 43 -11.59 4.12 -9.84
N CYS A 44 -11.05 5.29 -10.15
CA CYS A 44 -10.19 5.51 -11.30
C CYS A 44 -8.91 4.67 -11.11
N ILE A 45 -8.87 3.50 -11.75
CA ILE A 45 -7.62 2.75 -11.98
C ILE A 45 -6.86 3.55 -13.03
N SER A 46 -6.07 4.50 -12.58
CA SER A 46 -5.14 5.21 -13.45
C SER A 46 -4.02 4.25 -13.85
N ALA A 47 -3.95 4.00 -15.17
CA ALA A 47 -2.84 3.47 -15.95
C ALA A 47 -2.50 1.97 -15.78
N ILE A 48 -3.22 1.13 -16.53
CA ILE A 48 -2.57 0.06 -17.29
C ILE A 48 -1.81 0.77 -18.42
N SER A 49 -0.52 1.05 -18.23
CA SER A 49 0.34 1.32 -19.37
C SER A 49 0.57 -0.04 -20.03
N GLN A 50 0.05 -0.19 -21.25
CA GLN A 50 0.06 -1.40 -22.08
C GLN A 50 1.47 -1.79 -22.57
N ARG A 51 2.48 -1.73 -21.70
CA ARG A 51 3.82 -2.21 -22.01
C ARG A 51 3.97 -3.58 -21.36
N GLU A 52 3.56 -4.57 -22.15
CA GLU A 52 3.80 -6.00 -21.97
C GLU A 52 3.15 -6.59 -20.71
N ALA A 53 1.97 -7.17 -20.90
CA ALA A 53 1.50 -8.28 -20.07
C ALA A 53 2.36 -9.51 -20.42
N GLU A 54 3.66 -9.44 -20.09
CA GLU A 54 4.49 -10.64 -20.07
C GLU A 54 3.81 -11.64 -19.14
N PRO A 55 3.54 -12.87 -19.61
CA PRO A 55 2.89 -13.87 -18.79
C PRO A 55 3.69 -14.06 -17.50
N LEU A 56 3.00 -13.92 -16.36
CA LEU A 56 3.62 -14.07 -15.04
C LEU A 56 4.40 -15.40 -15.00
N ALA A 57 5.66 -15.34 -14.59
CA ALA A 57 6.45 -16.55 -14.42
C ALA A 57 5.79 -17.42 -13.34
N GLY A 58 5.88 -18.75 -13.46
CA GLY A 58 5.21 -19.68 -12.53
C GLY A 58 5.55 -19.43 -11.05
N LYS A 59 6.75 -18.90 -10.75
CA LYS A 59 7.13 -18.48 -9.39
C LYS A 59 6.33 -17.27 -8.89
N GLU A 60 6.06 -16.30 -9.76
CA GLU A 60 5.31 -15.07 -9.46
C GLU A 60 3.83 -15.38 -9.25
N GLN A 61 3.29 -16.31 -10.05
CA GLN A 61 1.92 -16.78 -9.87
C GLN A 61 1.73 -17.46 -8.51
N ARG A 62 2.68 -18.29 -8.08
CA ARG A 62 2.67 -18.94 -6.76
C ARG A 62 2.78 -17.93 -5.63
N LEU A 63 3.68 -16.95 -5.77
CA LEU A 63 3.80 -15.85 -4.82
C LEU A 63 2.46 -15.11 -4.67
N LEU A 64 1.85 -14.74 -5.81
CA LEU A 64 0.58 -14.01 -5.83
C LEU A 64 -0.56 -14.83 -5.22
N SER A 65 -0.65 -16.13 -5.51
CA SER A 65 -1.68 -16.99 -4.91
C SER A 65 -1.51 -17.12 -3.40
N ASN A 66 -0.27 -17.23 -2.92
CA ASN A 66 0.02 -17.35 -1.48
C ASN A 66 -0.35 -16.07 -0.74
N ILE A 67 0.09 -14.91 -1.26
CA ILE A 67 -0.23 -13.61 -0.66
C ILE A 67 -1.75 -13.38 -0.66
N TYR A 68 -2.41 -13.63 -1.79
CA TYR A 68 -3.86 -13.44 -1.91
C TYR A 68 -4.64 -14.35 -0.94
N GLY A 69 -4.32 -15.65 -0.90
CA GLY A 69 -4.96 -16.59 0.02
C GLY A 69 -4.73 -16.20 1.48
N GLY A 70 -3.51 -15.80 1.84
CA GLY A 70 -3.20 -15.32 3.19
C GLY A 70 -3.93 -14.02 3.55
N LEU A 71 -4.10 -13.10 2.59
CA LEU A 71 -4.80 -11.84 2.81
C LEU A 71 -6.29 -12.05 3.09
N VAL A 72 -6.96 -12.89 2.28
CA VAL A 72 -8.38 -13.24 2.48
C VAL A 72 -8.58 -13.97 3.81
N ASN A 73 -7.61 -14.78 4.23
CA ASN A 73 -7.64 -15.48 5.52
C ASN A 73 -7.20 -14.62 6.72
N GLY A 74 -6.87 -13.34 6.53
CA GLY A 74 -6.50 -12.42 7.62
C GLY A 74 -5.10 -12.64 8.21
N GLN A 75 -4.18 -13.25 7.47
CA GLN A 75 -2.81 -13.49 7.94
C GLN A 75 -1.96 -12.22 7.91
N ARG A 76 -1.43 -11.82 9.09
CA ARG A 76 -0.63 -10.59 9.24
C ARG A 76 0.67 -10.59 8.42
N ALA A 77 1.31 -11.76 8.28
CA ALA A 77 2.54 -11.89 7.50
C ALA A 77 2.29 -11.58 6.01
N CYS A 78 1.22 -12.13 5.44
CA CYS A 78 0.84 -11.90 4.05
C CYS A 78 0.38 -10.46 3.80
N LEU A 79 -0.29 -9.82 4.79
CA LEU A 79 -0.61 -8.40 4.71
C LEU A 79 0.66 -7.53 4.65
N ALA A 80 1.63 -7.78 5.53
CA ALA A 80 2.90 -7.04 5.55
C ALA A 80 3.68 -7.23 4.24
N GLU A 81 3.70 -8.45 3.71
CA GLU A 81 4.33 -8.76 2.42
C GLU A 81 3.62 -8.06 1.26
N ALA A 82 2.28 -8.05 1.24
CA ALA A 82 1.50 -7.34 0.23
C ALA A 82 1.78 -5.83 0.23
N ILE A 83 1.82 -5.19 1.40
CA ILE A 83 2.16 -3.76 1.52
C ILE A 83 3.55 -3.50 0.97
N THR A 84 4.53 -4.31 1.39
CA THR A 84 5.92 -4.20 0.90
C THR A 84 6.00 -4.38 -0.63
N LEU A 85 5.23 -5.31 -1.19
CA LEU A 85 5.16 -5.56 -2.63
C LEU A 85 4.58 -4.35 -3.38
N ILE A 86 3.54 -3.71 -2.84
CA ILE A 86 2.87 -2.54 -3.43
C ILE A 86 3.76 -1.29 -3.33
N GLU A 87 4.51 -1.13 -2.24
CA GLU A 87 5.44 -0.01 -2.03
C GLU A 87 6.76 -0.16 -2.79
N SER A 88 7.04 -1.34 -3.34
CA SER A 88 8.27 -1.62 -4.09
C SER A 88 8.40 -0.71 -5.32
N THR A 89 9.59 -0.17 -5.53
CA THR A 89 9.94 0.60 -6.73
C THR A 89 10.30 -0.27 -7.95
N HIS A 90 10.60 -1.55 -7.73
CA HIS A 90 11.01 -2.47 -8.80
C HIS A 90 9.89 -2.73 -9.83
N PRO A 91 10.11 -2.53 -11.15
CA PRO A 91 9.06 -2.54 -12.16
C PRO A 91 8.29 -3.86 -12.22
N ARG A 92 9.00 -4.99 -12.20
CA ARG A 92 8.39 -6.33 -12.19
C ARG A 92 7.51 -6.58 -10.96
N LYS A 93 7.93 -6.09 -9.78
CA LYS A 93 7.16 -6.25 -8.54
C LYS A 93 5.90 -5.40 -8.57
N ARG A 94 5.96 -4.20 -9.19
CA ARG A 94 4.79 -3.33 -9.39
C ARG A 94 3.76 -3.95 -10.33
N GLN A 95 4.18 -4.65 -11.39
CA GLN A 95 3.25 -5.39 -12.26
C GLN A 95 2.49 -6.48 -11.47
N ILE A 96 3.20 -7.29 -10.68
CA ILE A 96 2.57 -8.29 -9.80
C ILE A 96 1.63 -7.62 -8.79
N ALA A 97 2.08 -6.53 -8.16
CA ALA A 97 1.30 -5.77 -7.20
C ALA A 97 0.00 -5.24 -7.81
N GLN A 98 0.04 -4.77 -9.06
CA GLN A 98 -1.13 -4.30 -9.78
C GLN A 98 -2.16 -5.41 -9.98
N ILE A 99 -1.72 -6.61 -10.36
CA ILE A 99 -2.61 -7.78 -10.50
C ILE A 99 -3.19 -8.19 -9.14
N LEU A 100 -2.38 -8.20 -8.07
CA LEU A 100 -2.86 -8.46 -6.72
C LEU A 100 -3.94 -7.45 -6.30
N LEU A 101 -3.71 -6.15 -6.52
CA LEU A 101 -4.67 -5.09 -6.20
C LEU A 101 -5.97 -5.26 -6.96
N GLN A 102 -5.94 -5.61 -8.25
CA GLN A 102 -7.16 -5.88 -9.02
C GLN A 102 -8.00 -6.99 -8.38
N LYS A 103 -7.35 -8.10 -7.97
CA LYS A 103 -8.05 -9.21 -7.29
C LYS A 103 -8.64 -8.79 -5.95
N VAL A 104 -7.88 -8.06 -5.14
CA VAL A 104 -8.33 -7.60 -3.82
C VAL A 104 -9.48 -6.60 -3.94
N LEU A 105 -9.46 -5.72 -4.94
CA LEU A 105 -10.56 -4.79 -5.19
C LEU A 105 -11.85 -5.50 -5.61
N SER A 106 -11.74 -6.52 -6.49
CA SER A 106 -12.90 -7.35 -6.85
C SER A 106 -13.47 -8.06 -5.62
N HIS A 107 -12.60 -8.69 -4.82
CA HIS A 107 -13.02 -9.37 -3.60
C HIS A 107 -13.66 -8.41 -2.58
N HIS A 108 -13.09 -7.23 -2.38
CA HIS A 108 -13.65 -6.22 -1.48
C HIS A 108 -15.02 -5.73 -1.95
N ARG A 109 -15.23 -5.55 -3.27
CA ARG A 109 -16.55 -5.22 -3.82
C ARG A 109 -17.57 -6.31 -3.52
N GLU A 110 -17.20 -7.57 -3.73
CA GLU A 110 -18.06 -8.71 -3.39
C GLU A 110 -18.42 -8.72 -1.89
N GLN A 111 -17.44 -8.49 -1.01
CA GLN A 111 -17.69 -8.39 0.42
C GLN A 111 -18.65 -7.24 0.79
N GLU A 112 -18.53 -6.08 0.15
CA GLU A 112 -19.48 -4.97 0.35
C GLU A 112 -20.88 -5.31 -0.15
N LEU A 113 -20.99 -6.03 -1.27
CA LEU A 113 -22.29 -6.51 -1.78
C LEU A 113 -22.95 -7.47 -0.77
N PHE A 114 -22.19 -8.39 -0.18
CA PHE A 114 -22.69 -9.26 0.90
C PHE A 114 -23.06 -8.49 2.17
N ASN A 115 -22.45 -7.33 2.43
CA ASN A 115 -22.77 -6.45 3.55
C ASN A 115 -23.90 -5.44 3.22
N ASN A 116 -24.80 -5.77 2.30
CA ASN A 116 -25.90 -4.90 1.85
C ASN A 116 -25.43 -3.52 1.36
N GLY A 117 -24.24 -3.45 0.74
CA GLY A 117 -23.62 -2.21 0.29
C GLY A 117 -23.05 -1.32 1.40
N LYS A 118 -23.05 -1.78 2.65
CA LYS A 118 -22.44 -1.03 3.76
C LYS A 118 -20.91 -1.19 3.75
N PRO A 119 -20.16 -0.11 4.00
CA PRO A 119 -18.70 -0.17 4.03
C PRO A 119 -18.21 -1.06 5.18
N LEU A 120 -17.15 -1.85 4.93
CA LEU A 120 -16.60 -2.81 5.90
C LEU A 120 -15.63 -2.17 6.91
N ALA A 121 -15.07 -1.01 6.59
CA ALA A 121 -14.08 -0.34 7.43
C ALA A 121 -14.33 1.17 7.51
N PHE A 122 -14.08 1.74 8.69
CA PHE A 122 -14.05 3.18 8.91
C PHE A 122 -12.61 3.67 8.80
N ARG A 123 -12.37 4.65 7.93
CA ARG A 123 -11.03 5.23 7.70
C ARG A 123 -10.95 6.57 8.41
N VAL A 124 -10.11 6.67 9.44
CA VAL A 124 -9.90 7.90 10.24
C VAL A 124 -8.54 8.48 9.92
N GLY A 125 -8.51 9.73 9.49
CA GLY A 125 -7.29 10.52 9.41
C GLY A 125 -7.09 11.29 10.71
N GLN A 126 -5.93 11.13 11.34
CA GLN A 126 -5.52 11.95 12.49
C GLN A 126 -4.27 12.74 12.11
N CYS A 127 -4.34 14.05 12.29
CA CYS A 127 -3.20 14.95 12.18
C CYS A 127 -2.97 15.62 13.54
N CYS A 128 -1.72 15.71 13.96
CA CYS A 128 -1.33 16.39 15.19
C CYS A 128 -0.13 17.28 14.90
N ILE A 129 -0.07 18.43 15.57
CA ILE A 129 1.11 19.28 15.58
C ILE A 129 2.00 18.76 16.71
N PRO A 130 3.30 18.48 16.47
CA PRO A 130 4.21 18.11 17.56
C PRO A 130 4.19 19.23 18.59
N SER A 131 3.93 18.87 19.85
CA SER A 131 3.84 19.82 20.96
C SER A 131 5.05 20.74 20.96
N LEU A 132 4.86 21.95 20.43
CA LEU A 132 5.83 23.03 20.56
C LEU A 132 5.89 23.31 22.06
N TYR A 133 7.08 23.16 22.64
CA TYR A 133 7.34 23.45 24.04
C TYR A 133 6.81 24.86 24.37
N ILE A 134 5.68 24.93 25.07
CA ILE A 134 5.26 26.16 25.74
C ILE A 134 6.15 26.26 26.97
N TYR A 135 7.33 26.86 26.81
CA TYR A 135 8.10 27.39 27.92
C TYR A 135 7.43 28.71 28.31
N PHE A 136 6.55 28.65 29.31
CA PHE A 136 5.98 29.85 29.92
C PHE A 136 6.96 30.32 31.02
N PRO A 137 7.44 31.57 30.99
CA PRO A 137 8.31 32.13 32.02
C PRO A 137 7.60 32.32 33.36
#